data_AF-A0A1B8QH83-F1
#
_entry.id   AF-A0A1B8QH83-F1
#
_cell.length_a   1.000
_cell.length_b   1.000
_cell.length_c   1.000
_cell.angle_alpha   90.00
_cell.angle_beta   90.00
_cell.angle_gamma   90.00
#
_symmetry.space_group_name_H-M   'P 1'
#
loop_
_entity.id
_entity.type
_entity.pdbx_description
1 polymer ?
#
loop_
_entity_poly.entity_id
_entity_poly.type
_entity_poly.pdbx_seq_one_letter_code
_entity_poly.pdbx_strand_id
1 'polypeptide(L)'
;MCGLCGLIEEQSDWTASLSDLPSRQERYRRLKLINALVKSHRIQIFDVHGVNYLVQTPTGKQAIANGLGELWGQIHTLTGRPIDVLDGHFLHALEACP
;
A
#
# COMPACT_ATOMS: atom_id res chain seq x y z
N MET A 1 15.72 -14.26 -10.53
CA MET A 1 15.37 -15.50 -9.80
C MET A 1 16.41 -15.80 -8.71
N CYS A 2 16.04 -15.80 -7.42
CA CYS A 2 16.90 -16.36 -6.35
C CYS A 2 16.25 -17.63 -5.78
N GLY A 3 17.03 -18.71 -5.65
CA GLY A 3 16.55 -20.06 -5.35
C GLY A 3 16.22 -20.35 -3.89
N LEU A 4 16.19 -19.34 -3.00
CA LEU A 4 16.01 -19.55 -1.55
C LEU A 4 14.60 -19.25 -1.06
N CYS A 5 13.90 -18.28 -1.67
CA CYS A 5 12.55 -17.88 -1.26
C CYS A 5 11.49 -18.00 -2.37
N GLY A 6 11.87 -18.37 -3.60
CA GLY A 6 10.93 -18.49 -4.73
C GLY A 6 10.27 -17.17 -5.14
N LEU A 7 10.71 -16.04 -4.59
CA LEU A 7 10.21 -14.72 -4.95
C LEU A 7 10.66 -14.39 -6.37
N ILE A 8 9.68 -14.46 -7.28
CA ILE A 8 9.80 -13.89 -8.62
C ILE A 8 10.04 -12.40 -8.42
N GLU A 9 11.06 -11.92 -9.11
CA GLU A 9 11.54 -10.55 -9.14
C GLU A 9 10.39 -9.54 -9.06
N GLU A 10 10.57 -8.54 -8.19
CA GLU A 10 9.64 -7.45 -7.94
C GLU A 10 9.17 -6.90 -9.29
N GLN A 11 7.89 -7.08 -9.62
CA GLN A 11 7.31 -6.43 -10.79
C GLN A 11 7.43 -4.93 -10.53
N SER A 12 8.39 -4.28 -11.18
CA SER A 12 8.69 -2.87 -10.96
C SER A 12 7.43 -2.07 -11.29
N ASP A 13 6.77 -1.53 -10.27
CA ASP A 13 5.65 -0.62 -10.46
C ASP A 13 6.11 0.59 -11.30
N TRP A 14 5.20 1.19 -12.06
CA TRP A 14 5.45 2.40 -12.85
C TRP A 14 6.05 3.55 -12.02
N THR A 15 5.78 3.59 -10.72
CA THR A 15 6.32 4.57 -9.77
C THR A 15 7.79 4.36 -9.42
N ALA A 16 8.36 3.16 -9.61
CA ALA A 16 9.73 2.85 -9.22
C ALA A 16 10.77 3.71 -9.98
N SER A 17 10.44 4.09 -11.22
CA SER A 17 11.29 4.95 -12.06
C SER A 17 11.26 6.44 -11.65
N LEU A 18 10.35 6.84 -10.76
CA LEU A 18 10.12 8.23 -10.37
C LEU A 18 10.87 8.64 -9.09
N SER A 19 11.60 7.72 -8.45
CA SER A 19 12.29 7.97 -7.18
C SER A 19 13.80 7.81 -7.31
N ASP A 20 14.54 8.81 -6.85
CA ASP A 20 16.01 8.72 -6.68
C ASP A 20 16.42 8.05 -5.36
N LEU A 21 15.45 7.66 -4.54
CA LEU A 21 15.69 7.01 -3.26
C LEU A 21 16.10 5.54 -3.43
N PRO A 22 16.94 5.00 -2.53
CA PRO A 22 17.16 3.56 -2.44
C PRO A 22 15.82 2.82 -2.32
N SER A 23 15.66 1.69 -3.03
CA SER A 23 14.39 0.93 -3.12
C SER A 23 13.71 0.73 -1.76
N ARG A 24 14.47 0.33 -0.72
CA ARG A 24 13.92 0.15 0.63
C ARG A 24 13.36 1.43 1.25
N GLN A 25 14.02 2.58 1.03
CA GLN A 25 13.54 3.87 1.56
C GLN A 25 12.29 4.33 0.81
N GLU A 26 12.28 4.21 -0.52
CA GLU A 26 11.10 4.52 -1.33
C GLU A 26 9.91 3.67 -0.90
N ARG A 27 10.14 2.39 -0.60
CA ARG A 27 9.10 1.48 -0.14
C ARG A 27 8.47 1.91 1.19
N TYR A 28 9.28 2.32 2.17
CA TYR A 28 8.75 2.87 3.43
C TYR A 28 8.05 4.21 3.24
N ARG A 29 8.57 5.08 2.37
CA ARG A 29 7.91 6.34 2.00
C ARG A 29 6.52 6.07 1.42
N ARG A 30 6.42 5.14 0.49
CA ARG A 30 5.15 4.71 -0.11
C ARG A 30 4.21 4.12 0.93
N LEU A 31 4.70 3.25 1.80
CA LEU A 31 3.90 2.67 2.89
C LEU A 31 3.31 3.74 3.82
N LYS A 32 4.06 4.82 4.10
CA LYS A 32 3.55 5.96 4.88
C LYS A 32 2.41 6.68 4.17
N LEU A 33 2.56 6.95 2.87
CA LEU A 33 1.52 7.60 2.06
C LEU A 33 0.25 6.75 1.97
N ILE A 34 0.41 5.45 1.71
CA ILE A 34 -0.68 4.48 1.67
C ILE A 34 -1.41 4.43 3.01
N ASN A 35 -0.69 4.37 4.14
CA ASN A 35 -1.33 4.39 5.46
C ASN A 35 -2.03 5.72 5.78
N ALA A 36 -1.55 6.84 5.24
CA ALA A 36 -2.25 8.12 5.37
C ALA A 36 -3.59 8.11 4.63
N LEU A 37 -3.61 7.58 3.40
CA LEU A 37 -4.82 7.41 2.57
C LEU A 37 -5.90 6.59 3.28
N VAL A 38 -5.52 5.44 3.84
CA VAL A 38 -6.50 4.50 4.43
C VAL A 38 -6.83 4.79 5.90
N LYS A 39 -6.21 5.82 6.50
CA LYS A 39 -6.37 6.16 7.92
C LYS A 39 -7.82 6.45 8.31
N SER A 40 -8.56 7.15 7.45
CA SER A 40 -10.00 7.45 7.64
C SER A 40 -10.87 6.19 7.73
N HIS A 41 -10.42 5.09 7.12
CA HIS A 41 -11.10 3.81 7.09
C HIS A 41 -10.67 2.87 8.23
N ARG A 42 -9.78 3.33 9.13
CA ARG A 42 -9.20 2.56 10.25
C ARG A 42 -8.49 1.27 9.81
N ILE A 43 -7.99 1.25 8.59
CA ILE A 43 -7.21 0.13 8.02
C ILE A 43 -5.74 0.39 8.30
N GLN A 44 -4.98 -0.67 8.54
CA GLN A 44 -3.53 -0.61 8.62
C GLN A 44 -2.92 -1.48 7.54
N ILE A 45 -1.85 -0.98 6.92
CA ILE A 45 -1.13 -1.68 5.87
C ILE A 45 0.31 -1.86 6.32
N PHE A 46 0.79 -3.11 6.26
CA PHE A 46 2.14 -3.48 6.63
C PHE A 46 2.92 -3.99 5.43
N ASP A 47 4.23 -3.78 5.44
CA ASP A 47 5.13 -4.39 4.46
C ASP A 47 5.49 -5.82 4.87
N VAL A 48 5.42 -6.74 3.91
CA VAL A 48 5.78 -8.15 4.09
C VAL A 48 6.95 -8.47 3.17
N HIS A 49 8.11 -8.65 3.79
CA HIS A 49 9.37 -9.05 3.15
C HIS A 49 9.79 -8.20 1.95
N GLY A 50 9.40 -6.93 1.91
CA GLY A 50 9.78 -6.07 0.81
C GLY A 50 9.19 -6.47 -0.54
N VAL A 51 8.10 -7.27 -0.58
CA VAL A 51 7.39 -7.60 -1.82
C VAL A 51 5.89 -7.44 -1.69
N ASN A 52 5.31 -7.97 -0.61
CA ASN A 52 3.86 -7.98 -0.42
C ASN A 52 3.39 -6.93 0.59
N TYR A 53 2.09 -6.66 0.57
CA TYR A 53 1.42 -5.83 1.57
C TYR A 53 0.41 -6.66 2.35
N LEU A 54 0.39 -6.51 3.68
CA LEU A 54 -0.64 -7.07 4.53
C LEU A 54 -1.67 -5.97 4.84
N VAL A 55 -2.92 -6.19 4.48
CA VAL A 55 -4.04 -5.32 4.82
C VAL A 55 -4.71 -5.86 6.08
N GLN A 56 -4.83 -5.03 7.11
CA GLN A 56 -5.50 -5.38 8.36
C GLN A 56 -6.65 -4.42 8.66
N THR A 57 -7.82 -5.00 8.89
CA THR A 57 -9.04 -4.28 9.27
C THR A 57 -9.22 -4.23 10.79
N PRO A 58 -10.01 -3.27 11.32
CA PRO A 58 -10.25 -3.18 12.76
C PRO A 58 -11.07 -4.36 13.30
N THR A 59 -11.75 -5.13 12.44
CA THR A 59 -12.49 -6.34 12.80
C THR A 59 -11.59 -7.59 12.86
N GLY A 60 -10.28 -7.43 12.63
CA GLY A 60 -9.31 -8.52 12.67
C GLY A 60 -9.19 -9.30 11.35
N LYS A 61 -9.99 -8.99 10.32
CA LYS A 61 -9.80 -9.61 8.99
C LYS A 61 -8.52 -9.09 8.35
N GLN A 62 -7.79 -9.99 7.70
CA GLN A 62 -6.54 -9.70 7.02
C GLN A 62 -6.51 -10.30 5.62
N ALA A 63 -5.77 -9.67 4.72
CA ALA A 63 -5.48 -10.18 3.39
C ALA A 63 -4.08 -9.75 2.94
N ILE A 64 -3.44 -10.57 2.10
CA ILE A 64 -2.15 -10.26 1.49
C ILE A 64 -2.41 -9.77 0.06
N ALA A 65 -1.75 -8.68 -0.31
CA ALA A 65 -1.72 -8.16 -1.68
C ALA A 65 -0.31 -8.29 -2.26
N ASN A 66 -0.22 -8.82 -3.47
CA ASN A 66 1.05 -8.97 -4.19
C ASN A 66 1.33 -7.70 -4.99
N GLY A 67 1.97 -6.72 -4.34
CA GLY A 67 2.27 -5.41 -4.94
C GLY A 67 1.09 -4.42 -4.92
N LEU A 68 1.31 -3.26 -5.54
CA LEU A 68 0.37 -2.13 -5.46
C LEU A 68 -0.90 -2.35 -6.28
N GLY A 69 -0.80 -3.06 -7.41
CA GLY A 69 -1.93 -3.33 -8.30
C GLY A 69 -3.04 -4.16 -7.64
N GLU A 70 -2.69 -5.08 -6.74
CA GLU A 70 -3.66 -5.92 -6.04
C GLU A 70 -4.20 -5.27 -4.75
N LEU A 71 -3.43 -4.33 -4.16
CA LEU A 71 -3.70 -3.76 -2.85
C LEU A 71 -5.11 -3.18 -2.71
N TRP A 72 -5.54 -2.35 -3.66
CA TRP A 72 -6.85 -1.71 -3.62
C TRP A 72 -8.00 -2.71 -3.74
N GLY A 73 -7.82 -3.76 -4.56
CA GLY A 73 -8.78 -4.86 -4.68
C GLY A 73 -8.92 -5.64 -3.37
N GLN A 74 -7.81 -5.90 -2.67
CA GLN A 74 -7.84 -6.56 -1.36
C GLN A 74 -8.52 -5.69 -0.30
N ILE A 75 -8.24 -4.39 -0.29
CA ILE A 75 -8.93 -3.45 0.61
C ILE A 75 -10.43 -3.45 0.34
N HIS A 76 -10.85 -3.34 -0.92
CA HIS A 76 -12.26 -3.40 -1.31
C HIS A 76 -12.91 -4.71 -0.85
N THR A 77 -12.26 -5.85 -1.08
CA THR A 77 -12.76 -7.17 -0.69
C THR A 77 -12.97 -7.29 0.82
N LEU A 78 -12.05 -6.76 1.63
CA LEU A 78 -12.14 -6.83 3.09
C LEU A 78 -13.16 -5.87 3.70
N THR A 79 -13.30 -4.68 3.12
CA THR A 79 -14.15 -3.61 3.66
C THR A 79 -15.54 -3.57 3.05
N GLY A 80 -15.74 -4.20 1.89
CA GLY A 80 -16.98 -4.16 1.11
C GLY A 80 -17.29 -2.78 0.52
N ARG A 81 -16.33 -1.85 0.52
CA ARG A 81 -16.49 -0.49 0.00
C ARG A 81 -15.22 -0.08 -0.76
N PRO A 82 -15.34 0.60 -1.91
CA PRO A 82 -14.17 1.13 -2.59
C PRO A 82 -13.57 2.27 -1.78
N ILE A 83 -12.25 2.36 -1.77
CA ILE A 83 -11.56 3.56 -1.27
C ILE A 83 -11.45 4.54 -2.44
N ASP A 84 -12.01 5.72 -2.26
CA ASP A 84 -11.77 6.83 -3.15
C ASP A 84 -10.45 7.51 -2.78
N VAL A 85 -9.42 7.26 -3.57
CA VAL A 85 -8.08 7.86 -3.41
C VAL A 85 -8.07 9.36 -3.76
N LEU A 86 -9.11 9.86 -4.44
CA LEU A 86 -9.29 11.27 -4.78
C LEU A 86 -10.44 11.89 -3.98
N ASP A 87 -10.81 11.30 -2.85
CA ASP A 87 -11.84 11.86 -1.97
C ASP A 87 -11.46 13.29 -1.55
N GLY A 88 -12.41 14.21 -1.69
CA GLY A 88 -12.19 15.64 -1.44
C GLY A 88 -11.77 15.93 -0.01
N HIS A 89 -12.23 15.17 0.99
CA HIS A 89 -11.80 15.36 2.37
C HIS A 89 -10.34 14.93 2.55
N PHE A 90 -9.93 13.83 1.91
CA PHE A 90 -8.54 13.40 1.90
C PHE A 90 -7.63 14.41 1.20
N LEU A 91 -8.01 14.90 0.01
CA LEU A 91 -7.22 15.89 -0.73
C LEU A 91 -7.06 17.20 0.06
N HIS A 92 -8.15 17.71 0.66
CA HIS A 92 -8.06 18.87 1.54
C HIS A 92 -7.16 18.64 2.76
N ALA A 93 -7.17 17.42 3.33
CA ALA A 93 -6.29 17.10 4.44
C ALA A 93 -4.80 17.06 4.03
N LEU A 94 -4.49 16.66 2.79
CA LEU A 94 -3.14 16.73 2.24
C LEU A 94 -2.69 18.18 2.00
N GLU A 95 -3.56 19.01 1.42
CA GLU A 95 -3.25 20.43 1.16
C GLU A 95 -3.08 21.24 2.45
N ALA A 96 -3.82 20.87 3.51
CA ALA A 96 -3.75 21.55 4.81
C ALA A 96 -2.54 21.12 5.66
N CYS A 97 -1.83 20.05 5.30
CA CYS A 97 -0.64 19.57 6.00
C CYS A 97 0.63 20.02 5.25
N PRO A 98 1.33 21.10 5.69
CA PRO A 98 2.56 21.56 5.05
C PRO A 98 3.74 20.61 5.22
#